data_AF-A0A534JZ35-F1
#
_entry.id   AF-A0A534JZ35-F1
#
_cell.length_a   1.000
_cell.length_b   1.000
_cell.length_c   1.000
_cell.angle_alpha   90.00
_cell.angle_beta   90.00
_cell.angle_gamma   90.00
#
_symmetry.space_group_name_H-M   'P 1'
#
loop_
_entity.id
_entity.type
_entity.pdbx_description
1 polymer ?
#
loop_
_entity_poly.entity_id
_entity_poly.type
_entity_poly.pdbx_seq_one_letter_code
_entity_poly.pdbx_strand_id
1 'polypeptide(L)'
;MVVFNTSGIEKKDTDKLGGGWGLAHLSLGSMMVILGVSDYLTGPLGALSGYTGIALVFYGFFWIFLGGSLVRGYDLRPVGQVSIAYAIVDLWLLYESWKINQATGTFYSLTILLVVLTVVFIVLYAAVHGRPGLLKVNAVLLVILALLGFYIGFSLVTPGYTAF
;
A
#
# COMPACT_ATOMS: atom_id res chain seq x y z
N MET A 1 -28.51 1.04 13.54
CA MET A 1 -27.74 0.44 12.43
C MET A 1 -27.95 1.31 11.20
N VAL A 2 -27.05 2.26 10.92
CA VAL A 2 -27.18 3.12 9.73
C VAL A 2 -26.48 2.41 8.57
N VAL A 3 -27.29 1.87 7.66
CA VAL A 3 -26.86 1.11 6.49
C VAL A 3 -26.62 2.08 5.34
N PHE A 4 -25.36 2.40 5.05
CA PHE A 4 -25.00 3.28 3.95
C PHE A 4 -24.72 2.49 2.67
N ASN A 5 -25.67 2.63 1.75
CA ASN A 5 -25.62 2.21 0.35
C ASN A 5 -24.52 3.01 -0.37
N THR A 6 -23.40 2.34 -0.72
CA THR A 6 -22.19 3.03 -1.23
C THR A 6 -21.78 2.63 -2.64
N SER A 7 -22.64 1.91 -3.33
CA SER A 7 -22.55 1.72 -4.77
C SER A 7 -23.92 1.32 -5.26
N GLY A 8 -24.36 1.82 -6.41
CA GLY A 8 -25.47 1.22 -7.17
C GLY A 8 -25.19 -0.20 -7.66
N ILE A 9 -24.30 -0.93 -6.99
CA ILE A 9 -24.27 -2.39 -6.97
C ILE A 9 -25.33 -2.73 -5.94
N GLU A 10 -26.53 -3.04 -6.42
CA GLU A 10 -27.54 -3.72 -5.61
C GLU A 10 -26.85 -4.76 -4.73
N LYS A 11 -27.24 -4.73 -3.46
CA LYS A 11 -27.04 -5.62 -2.30
C LYS A 11 -26.99 -7.14 -2.56
N LYS A 12 -26.39 -7.59 -3.67
CA LYS A 12 -26.49 -8.95 -4.17
C LYS A 12 -25.22 -9.77 -3.96
N ASP A 13 -24.03 -9.16 -3.81
CA ASP A 13 -22.78 -9.94 -3.73
C ASP A 13 -21.58 -9.22 -3.02
N THR A 14 -21.81 -8.28 -2.09
CA THR A 14 -20.70 -7.67 -1.32
C THR A 14 -19.87 -8.69 -0.55
N ASP A 15 -20.50 -9.77 -0.09
CA ASP A 15 -19.84 -10.86 0.64
C ASP A 15 -18.98 -11.75 -0.27
N LYS A 16 -19.30 -11.83 -1.58
CA LYS A 16 -18.53 -12.63 -2.54
C LYS A 16 -17.30 -11.90 -3.08
N LEU A 17 -17.37 -10.57 -3.21
CA LEU A 17 -16.25 -9.76 -3.72
C LEU A 17 -15.26 -9.37 -2.61
N GLY A 18 -15.74 -9.10 -1.39
CA GLY A 18 -14.88 -8.73 -0.25
C GLY A 18 -13.84 -9.79 0.11
N GLY A 19 -14.21 -11.07 0.02
CA GLY A 19 -13.28 -12.19 0.25
C GLY A 19 -12.16 -12.27 -0.79
N GLY A 20 -12.47 -12.08 -2.07
CA GLY A 20 -11.48 -12.10 -3.16
C GLY A 20 -10.46 -10.96 -3.03
N TRP A 21 -10.94 -9.74 -2.77
CA TRP A 21 -10.05 -8.60 -2.49
C TRP A 21 -9.24 -8.81 -1.22
N GLY A 22 -9.84 -9.38 -0.16
CA GLY A 22 -9.14 -9.68 1.08
C GLY A 22 -7.98 -10.67 0.89
N LEU A 23 -8.19 -11.73 0.10
CA LEU A 23 -7.15 -12.70 -0.24
C LEU A 23 -6.00 -12.07 -1.02
N ALA A 24 -6.29 -11.19 -1.99
CA ALA A 24 -5.26 -10.49 -2.74
C ALA A 24 -4.35 -9.62 -1.84
N HIS A 25 -4.94 -8.91 -0.87
CA HIS A 25 -4.16 -8.12 0.09
C HIS A 25 -3.37 -8.99 1.07
N LEU A 26 -3.92 -10.14 1.50
CA LEU A 26 -3.19 -11.11 2.33
C LEU A 26 -1.98 -11.68 1.59
N SER A 27 -2.14 -12.08 0.33
CA SER A 27 -1.02 -12.60 -0.48
C SER A 27 0.02 -11.52 -0.74
N LEU A 28 -0.40 -10.31 -1.09
CA LEU A 28 0.49 -9.17 -1.30
C LEU A 28 1.27 -8.86 -0.03
N GLY A 29 0.59 -8.71 1.10
CA GLY A 29 1.23 -8.37 2.36
C GLY A 29 2.21 -9.45 2.83
N SER A 30 1.85 -10.73 2.68
CA SER A 30 2.75 -11.84 3.01
C SER A 30 4.00 -11.85 2.13
N MET A 31 3.84 -11.64 0.82
CA MET A 31 4.97 -11.54 -0.11
C MET A 31 5.88 -10.36 0.24
N MET A 32 5.31 -9.19 0.56
CA MET A 32 6.08 -8.02 0.97
C MET A 32 6.87 -8.25 2.26
N VAL A 33 6.29 -8.91 3.27
CA VAL A 33 7.01 -9.27 4.50
C VAL A 33 8.17 -10.21 4.19
N ILE A 34 7.95 -11.27 3.41
CA ILE A 34 8.99 -12.25 3.08
C ILE A 34 10.13 -11.59 2.30
N LEU A 35 9.80 -10.81 1.26
CA LEU A 35 10.81 -10.11 0.46
C LEU A 35 11.54 -9.05 1.27
N GLY A 36 10.84 -8.31 2.13
CA GLY A 36 11.45 -7.28 2.97
C GLY A 36 12.40 -7.85 4.02
N VAL A 37 12.04 -8.97 4.66
CA VAL A 37 12.95 -9.68 5.57
C VAL A 37 14.15 -10.23 4.81
N SER A 38 13.94 -10.83 3.64
CA SER A 38 15.03 -11.34 2.82
C SER A 38 16.02 -10.24 2.44
N ASP A 39 15.53 -9.11 1.91
CA ASP A 39 16.34 -7.95 1.52
C ASP A 39 17.17 -7.43 2.71
N TYR A 40 16.52 -7.21 3.85
CA TYR A 40 17.16 -6.75 5.08
C TYR A 40 18.28 -7.69 5.57
N LEU A 41 18.06 -9.02 5.49
CA LEU A 41 19.04 -10.02 5.93
C LEU A 41 20.20 -10.19 4.93
N THR A 42 19.97 -9.95 3.64
CA THR A 42 21.01 -10.10 2.61
C THR A 42 21.95 -8.89 2.51
N GLY A 43 21.53 -7.70 2.93
CA GLY A 43 22.35 -6.49 2.84
C GLY A 43 22.05 -5.45 3.93
N PRO A 44 22.28 -5.75 5.22
CA PRO A 44 21.92 -4.86 6.33
C PRO A 44 22.66 -3.50 6.32
N LEU A 45 23.72 -3.35 5.52
CA LEU A 45 24.62 -2.20 5.52
C LEU A 45 24.68 -1.42 4.18
N GLY A 46 23.90 -1.80 3.18
CA GLY A 46 23.67 -0.97 2.00
C GLY A 46 22.49 -0.03 2.28
N ALA A 47 22.72 1.29 2.27
CA ALA A 47 21.72 2.32 2.63
C ALA A 47 20.36 2.15 1.92
N LEU A 48 20.37 1.57 0.72
CA LEU A 48 19.18 1.29 -0.09
C LEU A 48 18.43 0.02 0.37
N SER A 49 19.15 -1.10 0.53
CA SER A 49 18.58 -2.42 0.84
C SER A 49 17.98 -2.48 2.25
N GLY A 50 18.64 -1.85 3.22
CA GLY A 50 18.07 -1.74 4.57
C GLY A 50 16.76 -0.93 4.59
N TYR A 51 16.70 0.16 3.81
CA TYR A 51 15.53 1.03 3.71
C TYR A 51 14.35 0.32 3.01
N THR A 52 14.59 -0.31 1.86
CA THR A 52 13.55 -1.04 1.10
C THR A 52 13.03 -2.24 1.87
N GLY A 53 13.90 -3.00 2.55
CA GLY A 53 13.51 -4.13 3.39
C GLY A 53 12.57 -3.72 4.52
N ILE A 54 12.93 -2.67 5.28
CA ILE A 54 12.08 -2.16 6.38
C ILE A 54 10.73 -1.67 5.85
N ALA A 55 10.72 -0.91 4.75
CA ALA A 55 9.49 -0.40 4.14
C ALA A 55 8.56 -1.54 3.70
N LEU A 56 9.11 -2.56 3.02
CA LEU A 56 8.35 -3.73 2.58
C LEU A 56 7.71 -4.50 3.74
N VAL A 57 8.46 -4.75 4.82
CA VAL A 57 7.92 -5.42 6.01
C VAL A 57 6.81 -4.59 6.65
N PHE A 58 7.04 -3.28 6.80
CA PHE A 58 6.07 -2.37 7.39
C PHE A 58 4.75 -2.40 6.61
N TYR A 59 4.75 -2.07 5.32
CA TYR A 59 3.52 -2.08 4.52
C TYR A 59 2.92 -3.49 4.38
N GLY A 60 3.75 -4.53 4.38
CA GLY A 60 3.28 -5.91 4.36
C GLY A 60 2.32 -6.22 5.50
N PHE A 61 2.63 -5.77 6.72
CA PHE A 61 1.72 -5.91 7.87
C PHE A 61 0.41 -5.14 7.70
N PHE A 62 0.43 -3.95 7.11
CA PHE A 62 -0.80 -3.21 6.81
C PHE A 62 -1.72 -4.00 5.88
N TRP A 63 -1.16 -4.52 4.78
CA TRP A 63 -1.95 -5.29 3.80
C TRP A 63 -2.47 -6.60 4.37
N ILE A 64 -1.72 -7.26 5.25
CA ILE A 64 -2.20 -8.43 5.99
C ILE A 64 -3.38 -8.05 6.89
N PHE A 65 -3.27 -6.93 7.62
CA PHE A 65 -4.34 -6.49 8.52
C PHE A 65 -5.62 -6.10 7.77
N LEU A 66 -5.49 -5.33 6.69
CA LEU A 66 -6.61 -4.98 5.81
C LEU A 66 -7.22 -6.25 5.18
N GLY A 67 -6.39 -7.11 4.59
CA GLY A 67 -6.83 -8.34 3.92
C GLY A 67 -7.53 -9.31 4.87
N GLY A 68 -6.99 -9.52 6.06
CA GLY A 68 -7.60 -10.34 7.10
C GLY A 68 -8.95 -9.79 7.56
N SER A 69 -9.08 -8.46 7.66
CA SER A 69 -10.34 -7.80 8.01
C SER A 69 -11.39 -7.98 6.91
N LEU A 70 -10.99 -7.85 5.63
CA LEU A 70 -11.86 -8.05 4.48
C LEU A 70 -12.34 -9.51 4.33
N VAL A 71 -11.43 -10.49 4.47
CA VAL A 71 -11.79 -11.93 4.39
C VAL A 71 -12.82 -12.30 5.45
N ARG A 72 -12.70 -11.72 6.65
CA ARG A 72 -13.62 -12.02 7.76
C ARG A 72 -14.86 -11.12 7.79
N GLY A 73 -14.99 -10.18 6.85
CA GLY A 73 -16.10 -9.22 6.82
C GLY A 73 -16.16 -8.32 8.05
N TYR A 74 -15.01 -8.02 8.66
CA TYR A 74 -14.94 -7.17 9.85
C TYR A 74 -15.17 -5.69 9.51
N ASP A 75 -15.53 -4.95 10.55
CA ASP A 75 -15.58 -3.50 10.49
C ASP A 75 -14.20 -2.92 10.13
N LEU A 76 -14.17 -2.04 9.12
CA LEU A 76 -12.95 -1.41 8.61
C LEU A 76 -12.56 -0.12 9.35
N ARG A 77 -13.37 0.37 10.29
CA ARG A 77 -13.02 1.56 11.10
C ARG A 77 -11.68 1.41 11.83
N PRO A 78 -11.37 0.27 12.49
CA PRO A 78 -10.04 0.03 13.06
C PRO A 78 -8.93 0.06 12.00
N VAL A 79 -9.17 -0.47 10.80
CA VAL A 79 -8.21 -0.42 9.69
C VAL A 79 -7.92 1.02 9.27
N GLY A 80 -8.95 1.87 9.19
CA GLY A 80 -8.78 3.30 8.95
C GLY A 80 -7.98 4.01 10.05
N GLN A 81 -8.20 3.69 11.33
CA GLN A 81 -7.40 4.30 12.41
C GLN A 81 -5.92 3.91 12.30
N VAL A 82 -5.67 2.64 12.03
CA VAL A 82 -4.31 2.13 11.80
C VAL A 82 -3.68 2.79 10.57
N SER A 83 -4.45 3.04 9.50
CA SER A 83 -3.91 3.68 8.29
C SER A 83 -3.32 5.08 8.56
N ILE A 84 -3.84 5.84 9.52
CA ILE A 84 -3.23 7.13 9.91
C ILE A 84 -1.85 6.94 10.55
N ALA A 85 -1.67 5.93 11.41
CA ALA A 85 -0.35 5.62 11.96
C ALA A 85 0.63 5.24 10.85
N TYR A 86 0.17 4.46 9.86
CA TYR A 86 0.96 4.14 8.67
C TYR A 86 1.30 5.38 7.84
N ALA A 87 0.37 6.31 7.64
CA ALA A 87 0.63 7.57 6.93
C ALA A 87 1.72 8.42 7.61
N ILE A 88 1.78 8.43 8.94
CA ILE A 88 2.81 9.18 9.68
C ILE A 88 4.20 8.57 9.44
N VAL A 89 4.33 7.24 9.52
CA VAL A 89 5.59 6.54 9.24
C VAL A 89 5.97 6.67 7.76
N ASP A 90 4.98 6.65 6.87
CA ASP A 90 5.13 6.85 5.44
C ASP A 90 5.71 8.23 5.10
N LEU A 91 5.34 9.29 5.83
CA LEU A 91 5.96 10.62 5.69
C LEU A 91 7.45 10.62 6.07
N TRP A 92 7.84 9.83 7.08
CA TRP A 92 9.26 9.66 7.41
C TRP A 92 10.00 8.89 6.32
N LEU A 93 9.42 7.79 5.81
CA LEU A 93 9.97 7.05 4.68
C LEU A 93 10.10 7.93 3.43
N LEU A 94 9.11 8.79 3.16
CA LEU A 94 9.11 9.75 2.06
C LEU A 94 10.26 10.74 2.18
N TYR A 95 10.50 11.27 3.37
CA TYR A 95 11.60 12.19 3.65
C TYR A 95 12.97 11.53 3.40
N GLU A 96 13.16 10.30 3.84
CA GLU A 96 14.42 9.56 3.58
C GLU A 96 14.56 9.19 2.09
N SER A 97 13.48 8.80 1.42
CA SER A 97 13.47 8.56 -0.04
C SER A 97 13.89 9.82 -0.81
N TRP A 98 13.39 10.99 -0.40
CA TRP A 98 13.73 12.27 -1.01
C TRP A 98 15.23 12.61 -0.87
N LYS A 99 15.84 12.35 0.29
CA LYS A 99 17.29 12.54 0.49
C LYS A 99 18.11 11.63 -0.42
N ILE A 100 17.74 10.35 -0.51
CA ILE A 100 18.40 9.38 -1.40
C ILE A 100 18.30 9.86 -2.85
N ASN A 101 17.15 10.38 -3.25
CA ASN A 101 16.93 10.95 -4.57
C ASN A 101 17.86 12.11 -4.89
N GLN A 102 18.01 13.07 -3.98
CA GLN A 102 18.94 14.19 -4.19
C GLN A 102 20.39 13.75 -4.33
N ALA A 103 20.78 12.66 -3.66
CA ALA A 103 22.14 12.14 -3.70
C ALA A 103 22.45 11.28 -4.93
N THR A 104 21.44 10.61 -5.51
CA THR A 104 21.65 9.54 -6.52
C THR A 104 20.93 9.75 -7.85
N GLY A 105 19.92 10.63 -7.91
CA GLY A 105 19.14 10.94 -9.11
C GLY A 105 18.25 9.81 -9.65
N THR A 106 18.12 8.68 -8.95
CA THR A 106 17.60 7.41 -9.52
C THR A 106 16.33 6.85 -8.86
N PHE A 107 15.73 7.54 -7.89
CA PHE A 107 14.64 7.02 -7.02
C PHE A 107 13.31 7.78 -7.12
N TYR A 108 13.10 8.64 -8.12
CA TYR A 108 11.93 9.51 -8.21
C TYR A 108 10.60 8.75 -8.21
N SER A 109 10.56 7.59 -8.86
CA SER A 109 9.40 6.70 -8.91
C SER A 109 9.00 6.19 -7.53
N LEU A 110 9.97 5.86 -6.66
CA LEU A 110 9.68 5.42 -5.29
C LEU A 110 9.11 6.57 -4.45
N THR A 111 9.66 7.77 -4.55
CA THR A 111 9.10 8.94 -3.86
C THR A 111 7.66 9.21 -4.30
N ILE A 112 7.37 9.14 -5.61
CA ILE A 112 6.00 9.30 -6.13
C ILE A 112 5.08 8.20 -5.57
N LEU A 113 5.56 6.94 -5.55
CA LEU A 113 4.81 5.84 -4.98
C LEU A 113 4.45 6.09 -3.51
N LEU A 114 5.41 6.56 -2.70
CA LEU A 114 5.19 6.87 -1.28
C LEU A 114 4.20 8.03 -1.11
N VAL A 115 4.27 9.09 -1.93
CA VAL A 115 3.27 10.17 -1.89
C VAL A 115 1.86 9.62 -2.14
N VAL A 116 1.69 8.80 -3.18
CA VAL A 116 0.37 8.22 -3.49
C VAL A 116 -0.09 7.31 -2.36
N LEU A 117 0.83 6.56 -1.74
CA LEU A 117 0.54 5.67 -0.62
C LEU A 117 0.09 6.45 0.63
N THR A 118 0.71 7.59 0.91
CA THR A 118 0.29 8.49 2.00
C THR A 118 -1.14 8.96 1.77
N VAL A 119 -1.46 9.36 0.54
CA VAL A 119 -2.82 9.79 0.17
C VAL A 119 -3.81 8.63 0.32
N VAL A 120 -3.47 7.42 -0.10
CA VAL A 120 -4.29 6.21 0.09
C VAL A 120 -4.64 6.01 1.56
N PHE A 121 -3.67 6.13 2.47
CA PHE A 121 -3.93 5.94 3.90
C PHE A 121 -4.87 7.00 4.49
N ILE A 122 -4.69 8.27 4.10
CA ILE A 122 -5.55 9.37 4.55
C ILE A 122 -6.98 9.22 3.99
N VAL A 123 -7.09 8.90 2.70
CA VAL A 123 -8.37 8.69 2.03
C VAL A 123 -9.09 7.48 2.62
N LEU A 124 -8.39 6.39 2.94
CA LEU A 124 -8.97 5.21 3.57
C LEU A 124 -9.60 5.56 4.93
N TYR A 125 -8.87 6.30 5.78
CA TYR A 125 -9.39 6.75 7.08
C TYR A 125 -10.69 7.55 6.90
N ALA A 126 -10.68 8.56 6.04
CA ALA A 126 -11.84 9.40 5.78
C ALA A 126 -13.02 8.59 5.22
N ALA A 127 -12.73 7.61 4.36
CA ALA A 127 -13.73 6.77 3.72
C ALA A 127 -14.50 5.91 4.74
N VAL A 128 -13.79 5.26 5.67
CA VAL A 128 -14.41 4.38 6.67
C VAL A 128 -15.01 5.12 7.87
N HIS A 129 -14.69 6.42 8.05
CA HIS A 129 -15.20 7.27 9.14
C HIS A 129 -16.26 8.30 8.71
N GLY A 130 -16.99 8.04 7.62
CA GLY A 130 -18.19 8.83 7.27
C GLY A 130 -18.17 9.52 5.91
N ARG A 131 -17.17 9.27 5.07
CA ARG A 131 -17.15 9.71 3.66
C ARG A 131 -17.02 8.54 2.68
N PRO A 132 -17.96 7.60 2.65
CA PRO A 132 -17.74 6.32 1.97
C PRO A 132 -17.66 6.43 0.44
N GLY A 133 -18.11 7.55 -0.16
CA GLY A 133 -17.84 7.84 -1.58
C GLY A 133 -16.35 7.89 -1.94
N LEU A 134 -15.48 8.13 -0.95
CA LEU A 134 -14.03 8.11 -1.10
C LEU A 134 -13.44 6.70 -1.26
N LEU A 135 -14.19 5.62 -0.97
CA LEU A 135 -13.71 4.25 -1.23
C LEU A 135 -13.43 4.01 -2.71
N LYS A 136 -14.22 4.61 -3.60
CA LYS A 136 -14.00 4.52 -5.06
C LYS A 136 -12.70 5.21 -5.47
N VAL A 137 -12.46 6.41 -4.93
CA VAL A 137 -11.22 7.15 -5.16
C VAL A 137 -10.03 6.34 -4.63
N ASN A 138 -10.16 5.78 -3.43
CA ASN A 138 -9.12 4.96 -2.84
C ASN A 138 -8.80 3.72 -3.69
N ALA A 139 -9.83 3.04 -4.21
CA ALA A 139 -9.63 1.90 -5.10
C ALA A 139 -8.87 2.29 -6.38
N VAL A 140 -9.17 3.45 -6.98
CA VAL A 140 -8.42 3.95 -8.15
C VAL A 140 -6.96 4.25 -7.78
N LEU A 141 -6.71 4.86 -6.63
CA LEU A 141 -5.35 5.12 -6.15
C LEU A 141 -4.57 3.82 -5.90
N LEU A 142 -5.22 2.77 -5.39
CA LEU A 142 -4.61 1.44 -5.23
C LEU A 142 -4.22 0.81 -6.58
N VAL A 143 -5.04 1.00 -7.63
CA VAL A 143 -4.67 0.56 -8.99
C VAL A 143 -3.45 1.31 -9.49
N ILE A 144 -3.39 2.64 -9.29
CA ILE A 144 -2.23 3.45 -9.67
C ILE A 144 -0.99 2.99 -8.91
N LEU A 145 -1.10 2.72 -7.60
CA LEU A 145 -0.01 2.16 -6.79
C LEU A 145 0.47 0.82 -7.30
N ALA A 146 -0.44 -0.08 -7.68
CA ALA A 146 -0.07 -1.38 -8.23
C ALA A 146 0.71 -1.24 -9.53
N LEU A 147 0.29 -0.34 -10.42
CA LEU A 147 0.99 -0.05 -11.68
C LEU A 147 2.37 0.59 -11.45
N LEU A 148 2.47 1.54 -10.51
CA LEU A 148 3.75 2.16 -10.13
C LEU A 148 4.69 1.14 -9.48
N GLY A 149 4.19 0.31 -8.58
CA GLY A 149 4.95 -0.76 -7.94
C GLY A 149 5.44 -1.79 -8.96
N PHE A 150 4.59 -2.16 -9.92
CA PHE A 150 4.98 -3.03 -11.03
C PHE A 150 6.08 -2.39 -11.89
N TYR A 151 5.94 -1.11 -12.25
CA TYR A 151 6.96 -0.38 -13.01
C TYR A 151 8.31 -0.37 -12.29
N ILE A 152 8.33 -0.08 -10.99
CA ILE A 152 9.56 -0.07 -10.19
C ILE A 152 10.17 -1.48 -10.13
N GLY A 153 9.37 -2.50 -9.81
CA GLY A 153 9.82 -3.88 -9.74
C GLY A 153 10.38 -4.39 -11.08
N PHE A 154 9.70 -4.09 -12.18
CA PHE A 154 10.14 -4.44 -13.53
C PHE A 154 11.46 -3.76 -13.89
N SER A 155 11.58 -2.46 -13.59
CA SER A 155 12.80 -1.68 -13.84
C SER A 155 14.02 -2.22 -13.09
N LEU A 156 13.82 -2.82 -11.92
CA LEU A 156 14.89 -3.44 -11.13
C LEU A 156 15.36 -4.79 -11.72
N VAL A 157 14.47 -5.55 -12.35
CA VAL A 157 14.76 -6.88 -12.92
C VAL A 157 15.28 -6.79 -14.36
N THR A 158 14.85 -5.77 -15.12
CA THR A 158 15.31 -5.51 -16.49
C THR A 158 16.02 -4.15 -16.59
N PRO A 159 17.21 -4.00 -15.97
CA PRO A 159 17.98 -2.76 -16.06
C PRO A 159 18.48 -2.59 -17.51
N GLY A 160 17.82 -1.72 -18.28
CA GLY A 160 18.11 -1.52 -19.70
C GLY A 160 16.90 -1.19 -20.56
N TYR A 161 15.67 -1.40 -20.06
CA TYR A 161 14.47 -0.86 -20.70
C TYR A 161 14.32 0.61 -20.29
N THR A 162 15.16 1.48 -20.86
CA THR A 162 15.01 2.93 -20.78
C THR A 162 13.74 3.34 -21.50
N ALA A 163 12.61 3.26 -20.80
CA ALA A 163 11.46 4.05 -21.16
C ALA A 163 11.76 5.49 -20.71
N PHE A 164 12.22 6.28 -21.67
CA PHE A 164 12.60 7.70 -21.66
C PHE A 164 14.06 8.02 -21.31
#